data_AF-A0A7C6WQF4-F1
#
_entry.id   AF-A0A7C6WQF4-F1
#
_cell.length_a   1.000
_cell.length_b   1.000
_cell.length_c   1.000
_cell.angle_alpha   90.00
_cell.angle_beta   90.00
_cell.angle_gamma   90.00
#
_symmetry.space_group_name_H-M   'P 1'
#
loop_
_entity.id
_entity.type
_entity.pdbx_description
1 polymer ?
#
loop_
_entity_poly.entity_id
_entity_poly.type
_entity_poly.pdbx_seq_one_letter_code
_entity_poly.pdbx_strand_id
1 'polypeptide(L)'
;YRYTYRYPVLTDDTPAAASVNAWFDVAFREMDDLILPMFASEADMAGDGKSEISQQYAVTCNNDAFFSILLTQTQVLGEQTVVSLSGQVFAMSGEYLGDTLTLRGLLGVGESSTQIAEAIVADVYKRVQSVEGALHRWPDIDRFYEDFDPETQFYADQDGNAVFFLQPGVLDTAPDALIFTYTAQEAEALLMPLGTP
;
A
#
# COMPACT_ATOMS: atom_id res chain seq x y z
N TYR A 1 17.26 -10.78 17.09
CA TYR A 1 16.51 -10.06 16.04
C TYR A 1 17.49 -9.35 15.15
N ARG A 2 17.28 -9.46 13.84
CA ARG A 2 17.92 -8.58 12.87
C ARG A 2 16.82 -7.71 12.25
N TYR A 3 17.03 -6.40 12.25
CA TYR A 3 16.17 -5.46 11.53
C TYR A 3 17.00 -4.79 10.45
N THR A 4 16.55 -4.90 9.20
CA THR A 4 17.17 -4.27 8.04
C THR A 4 16.13 -3.38 7.38
N TYR A 5 16.46 -2.12 7.17
CA TYR A 5 15.58 -1.18 6.49
C TYR A 5 16.37 -0.44 5.42
N ARG A 6 15.68 -0.13 4.33
CA ARG A 6 16.17 0.71 3.26
C ARG A 6 15.01 1.64 2.92
N TYR A 7 15.22 2.94 3.03
CA TYR A 7 14.26 3.99 2.64
C TYR A 7 14.91 4.96 1.64
N PRO A 8 14.12 5.60 0.77
CA PRO A 8 14.65 6.59 -0.16
C PRO A 8 15.03 7.87 0.57
N VAL A 9 15.95 8.62 -0.02
CA VAL A 9 16.29 9.99 0.40
C VAL A 9 16.14 10.88 -0.83
N LEU A 10 15.25 11.86 -0.76
CA LEU A 10 15.12 12.88 -1.78
C LEU A 10 16.22 13.93 -1.58
N THR A 11 17.01 14.18 -2.62
CA THR A 11 18.19 15.06 -2.58
C THR A 11 17.90 16.50 -2.94
N ASP A 12 16.68 16.78 -3.43
CA ASP A 12 16.30 18.12 -3.84
C ASP A 12 16.13 19.03 -2.63
N ASP A 13 16.60 20.27 -2.73
CA ASP A 13 16.45 21.28 -1.68
C ASP A 13 15.07 21.95 -1.77
N THR A 14 14.01 21.16 -1.53
CA THR A 14 12.62 21.62 -1.54
C THR A 14 11.91 21.30 -0.23
N PRO A 15 10.90 22.09 0.16
CA PRO A 15 10.08 21.78 1.34
C PRO A 15 9.42 20.39 1.25
N ALA A 16 8.96 19.98 0.06
CA ALA A 16 8.36 18.66 -0.15
C ALA A 16 9.36 17.54 0.11
N ALA A 17 10.57 17.62 -0.48
CA ALA A 17 11.62 16.64 -0.26
C ALA A 17 12.02 16.53 1.22
N ALA A 18 12.13 17.68 1.91
CA ALA A 18 12.40 17.71 3.34
C ALA A 18 11.30 17.03 4.18
N SER A 19 10.02 17.29 3.88
CA SER A 19 8.89 16.64 4.57
C SER A 19 8.83 15.14 4.32
N VAL A 20 9.03 14.69 3.08
CA VAL A 20 9.07 13.26 2.72
C VAL A 20 10.22 12.56 3.45
N ASN A 21 11.42 13.15 3.46
CA ASN A 21 12.55 12.60 4.21
C ASN A 21 12.27 12.54 5.72
N ALA A 22 11.64 13.58 6.27
CA ALA A 22 11.25 13.62 7.69
C ALA A 22 10.23 12.53 8.04
N TRP A 23 9.30 12.21 7.12
CA TRP A 23 8.36 11.11 7.30
C TRP A 23 9.09 9.77 7.44
N PHE A 24 10.07 9.48 6.56
CA PHE A 24 10.88 8.26 6.67
C PHE A 24 11.74 8.22 7.93
N ASP A 25 12.28 9.35 8.36
CA ASP A 25 13.01 9.45 9.63
C ASP A 25 12.13 9.12 10.84
N VAL A 26 10.87 9.58 10.83
CA VAL A 26 9.90 9.25 11.88
C VAL A 26 9.56 7.76 11.85
N ALA A 27 9.26 7.20 10.68
CA ALA A 27 8.97 5.77 10.53
C ALA A 27 10.14 4.90 11.02
N PHE A 28 11.37 5.30 10.73
CA PHE A 28 12.56 4.62 11.23
C PHE A 28 12.68 4.70 12.76
N ARG A 29 12.52 5.90 13.35
CA ARG A 29 12.60 6.08 14.80
C ARG A 29 11.49 5.33 15.54
N GLU A 30 10.27 5.29 15.01
CA GLU A 30 9.19 4.51 15.60
C GLU A 30 9.56 3.03 15.69
N MET A 31 10.19 2.47 14.65
CA MET A 31 10.63 1.09 14.70
C MET A 31 11.75 0.88 15.73
N ASP A 32 12.75 1.75 15.77
CA ASP A 32 13.91 1.63 16.65
C ASP A 32 13.58 1.88 18.14
N ASP A 33 12.81 2.92 18.42
CA ASP A 33 12.54 3.39 19.79
C ASP A 33 11.34 2.68 20.45
N LEU A 34 10.41 2.12 19.66
CA LEU A 34 9.18 1.53 20.19
C LEU A 34 9.03 0.04 19.83
N ILE A 35 9.03 -0.29 18.53
CA ILE A 35 8.64 -1.62 18.06
C ILE A 35 9.70 -2.68 18.38
N LEU A 36 10.98 -2.40 18.10
CA LEU A 36 12.07 -3.34 18.40
C LEU A 36 12.21 -3.61 19.91
N PRO A 37 12.15 -2.60 20.80
CA PRO A 37 12.12 -2.82 22.24
C PRO A 37 10.93 -3.67 22.70
N MET A 38 9.74 -3.43 22.13
CA MET A 38 8.54 -4.22 22.43
C MET A 38 8.75 -5.70 22.07
N PHE A 39 9.21 -5.98 20.85
CA PHE A 39 9.52 -7.35 20.42
C PHE A 39 10.64 -8.00 21.25
N ALA A 40 11.66 -7.24 21.65
CA ALA A 40 12.72 -7.74 22.51
C ALA A 40 12.23 -8.07 23.94
N SER A 41 11.14 -7.44 24.40
CA SER A 41 10.59 -7.62 25.74
C SER A 41 9.58 -8.77 25.86
N GLU A 42 8.99 -9.21 24.75
CA GLU A 42 8.01 -10.30 24.70
C GLU A 42 8.71 -11.66 24.71
N ALA A 43 8.40 -12.54 25.66
CA ALA A 43 9.09 -13.82 25.84
C ALA A 43 8.94 -14.78 24.65
N ASP A 44 7.81 -14.75 23.95
CA ASP A 44 7.54 -15.54 22.75
C ASP A 44 8.25 -14.98 21.50
N MET A 45 8.61 -13.70 21.56
CA MET A 45 9.39 -12.97 20.56
C MET A 45 10.82 -12.72 21.05
N ALA A 46 11.25 -13.28 22.18
CA ALA A 46 12.64 -13.26 22.64
C ALA A 46 13.38 -14.39 21.91
N GLY A 47 13.44 -14.29 20.59
CA GLY A 47 13.85 -15.36 19.68
C GLY A 47 15.26 -15.90 19.92
N ASP A 48 15.46 -17.13 19.45
CA ASP A 48 16.71 -17.92 19.41
C ASP A 48 17.81 -17.34 18.48
N GLY A 49 17.67 -16.07 18.07
CA GLY A 49 18.53 -15.39 17.10
C GLY A 49 18.10 -15.49 15.64
N LYS A 50 17.04 -16.23 15.30
CA LYS A 50 16.60 -16.43 13.90
C LYS A 50 15.53 -15.47 13.39
N SER A 51 14.93 -14.66 14.26
CA SER A 51 13.92 -13.70 13.83
C SER A 51 14.53 -12.52 13.07
N GLU A 52 14.01 -12.23 11.89
CA GLU A 52 14.47 -11.16 11.01
C GLU A 52 13.29 -10.36 10.48
N ILE A 53 13.43 -9.04 10.43
CA ILE A 53 12.52 -8.13 9.73
C ILE A 53 13.35 -7.36 8.70
N SER A 54 12.94 -7.41 7.44
CA SER A 54 13.56 -6.69 6.33
C SER A 54 12.53 -5.83 5.62
N GLN A 55 12.83 -4.56 5.39
CA GLN A 55 12.00 -3.62 4.64
C GLN A 55 12.77 -3.07 3.43
N GLN A 56 12.15 -3.15 2.26
CA GLN A 56 12.71 -2.66 0.99
C GLN A 56 11.65 -1.86 0.24
N TYR A 57 12.03 -0.73 -0.35
CA TYR A 57 11.13 0.06 -1.20
C TYR A 57 11.41 -0.16 -2.68
N ALA A 58 10.36 0.01 -3.48
CA ALA A 58 10.44 0.36 -4.89
C ALA A 58 9.78 1.72 -5.10
N VAL A 59 10.43 2.63 -5.84
CA VAL A 59 9.81 3.89 -6.26
C VAL A 59 8.87 3.58 -7.42
N THR A 60 7.59 3.91 -7.25
CA THR A 60 6.53 3.65 -8.24
C THR A 60 6.15 4.91 -8.99
N CYS A 61 6.29 6.09 -8.36
CA CYS A 61 6.10 7.40 -8.97
C CYS A 61 7.16 8.38 -8.47
N ASN A 62 7.75 9.18 -9.38
CA ASN A 62 8.58 10.33 -9.03
C ASN A 62 8.45 11.40 -10.12
N ASN A 63 7.42 12.25 -9.98
CA ASN A 63 7.13 13.33 -10.91
C ASN A 63 6.82 14.64 -10.15
N ASP A 64 6.48 15.70 -10.88
CA ASP A 64 6.23 17.03 -10.29
C ASP A 64 5.01 17.06 -9.34
N ALA A 65 4.07 16.12 -9.50
CA ALA A 65 2.85 16.06 -8.72
C ALA A 65 2.96 15.13 -7.51
N PHE A 66 3.63 13.98 -7.67
CA PHE A 66 3.61 12.88 -6.71
C PHE A 66 4.98 12.21 -6.55
N PHE A 67 5.25 11.77 -5.33
CA PHE A 67 6.27 10.79 -5.02
C PHE A 67 5.59 9.59 -4.39
N SER A 68 5.83 8.38 -4.90
CA SER A 68 5.18 7.18 -4.40
C SER A 68 6.13 5.99 -4.35
N ILE A 69 5.95 5.17 -3.33
CA ILE A 69 6.69 3.92 -3.13
C ILE A 69 5.74 2.76 -2.86
N LEU A 70 6.22 1.56 -3.18
CA LEU A 70 5.72 0.30 -2.65
C LEU A 70 6.78 -0.26 -1.70
N LEU A 71 6.42 -0.42 -0.43
CA LEU A 71 7.24 -1.02 0.61
C LEU A 71 6.92 -2.52 0.71
N THR A 72 7.95 -3.34 0.58
CA THR A 72 7.88 -4.78 0.87
C THR A 72 8.53 -5.03 2.22
N GLN A 73 7.75 -5.57 3.16
CA GLN A 73 8.25 -6.07 4.43
C GLN A 73 8.29 -7.60 4.39
N THR A 74 9.43 -8.17 4.76
CA THR A 74 9.59 -9.61 4.98
C THR A 74 9.90 -9.83 6.45
N GLN A 75 9.11 -10.67 7.10
CA GLN A 75 9.28 -11.05 8.50
C GLN A 75 9.49 -12.56 8.59
N VAL A 76 10.62 -12.95 9.17
CA VAL A 76 10.97 -14.33 9.48
C VAL A 76 10.78 -14.54 10.98
N LEU A 77 9.92 -15.48 11.36
CA LEU A 77 9.68 -15.91 12.74
C LEU A 77 9.81 -17.44 12.79
N GLY A 78 10.98 -17.92 13.24
CA GLY A 78 11.28 -19.36 13.25
C GLY A 78 11.32 -19.94 11.83
N GLU A 79 10.39 -20.84 11.51
CA GLU A 79 10.26 -21.45 10.18
C GLU A 79 9.26 -20.72 9.26
N GLN A 80 8.54 -19.73 9.79
CA GLN A 80 7.56 -18.97 9.02
C GLN A 80 8.19 -17.73 8.41
N THR A 81 7.89 -17.48 7.13
CA THR A 81 8.20 -16.23 6.44
C THR A 81 6.90 -15.59 5.99
N VAL A 82 6.66 -14.37 6.43
CA VAL A 82 5.50 -13.56 6.04
C VAL A 82 6.02 -12.39 5.20
N VAL A 83 5.38 -12.15 4.06
CA VAL A 83 5.65 -10.99 3.21
C VAL A 83 4.41 -10.13 3.16
N SER A 84 4.57 -8.83 3.41
CA SER A 84 3.50 -7.85 3.28
C SER A 84 3.93 -6.67 2.41
N LEU A 85 2.95 -6.05 1.77
CA LEU A 85 3.10 -4.88 0.93
C LEU A 85 2.35 -3.70 1.54
N SER A 86 2.95 -2.51 1.47
CA SER A 86 2.34 -1.25 1.88
C SER A 86 2.70 -0.15 0.88
N GLY A 87 1.70 0.53 0.35
CA GLY A 87 1.91 1.65 -0.56
C GLY A 87 1.92 2.97 0.19
N GLN A 88 2.75 3.91 -0.28
CA GLN A 88 2.76 5.27 0.23
C GLN A 88 2.80 6.26 -0.92
N VAL A 89 1.96 7.29 -0.85
CA VAL A 89 1.88 8.37 -1.84
C VAL A 89 2.05 9.71 -1.11
N PHE A 90 2.87 10.59 -1.65
CA PHE A 90 3.14 11.93 -1.14
C PHE A 90 2.83 12.96 -2.23
N ALA A 91 2.25 14.10 -1.83
CA ALA A 91 2.09 15.23 -2.72
C ALA A 91 3.41 16.00 -2.86
N MET A 92 3.87 16.19 -4.10
CA MET A 92 5.06 16.99 -4.43
C MET A 92 4.71 18.40 -4.90
N SER A 93 3.42 18.71 -5.03
CA SER A 93 2.89 20.03 -5.34
C SER A 93 1.51 20.25 -4.69
N GLY A 94 0.99 21.48 -4.78
CA GLY A 94 -0.37 21.82 -4.36
C GLY A 94 -0.52 22.14 -2.86
N GLU A 95 -1.75 22.06 -2.38
CA GLU A 95 -2.12 22.43 -0.99
C GLU A 95 -1.55 21.46 0.06
N TYR A 96 -1.37 20.19 -0.31
CA TYR A 96 -0.88 19.11 0.57
C TYR A 96 0.61 18.83 0.41
N LEU A 97 1.40 19.85 0.03
CA LEU A 97 2.82 19.71 -0.28
C LEU A 97 3.60 19.01 0.84
N GLY A 98 4.21 17.87 0.51
CA GLY A 98 5.02 17.06 1.42
C GLY A 98 4.23 16.10 2.31
N ASP A 99 2.89 16.15 2.27
CA ASP A 99 2.02 15.28 3.07
C ASP A 99 1.70 13.98 2.32
N THR A 100 1.37 12.95 3.11
CA THR A 100 0.83 11.70 2.58
C THR A 100 -0.57 11.90 2.03
N LEU A 101 -0.85 11.38 0.84
CA LEU A 101 -2.16 11.48 0.21
C LEU A 101 -3.06 10.31 0.60
N THR A 102 -4.34 10.63 0.82
CA THR A 102 -5.42 9.63 0.84
C THR A 102 -5.78 9.21 -0.58
N LEU A 103 -6.56 8.14 -0.73
CA LEU A 103 -7.04 7.70 -2.04
C LEU A 103 -7.77 8.81 -2.81
N ARG A 104 -8.65 9.56 -2.14
CA ARG A 104 -9.31 10.74 -2.72
C ARG A 104 -8.31 11.84 -3.08
N GLY A 105 -7.28 12.05 -2.27
CA GLY A 105 -6.23 13.03 -2.55
C GLY A 105 -5.43 12.71 -3.82
N LEU A 106 -5.16 11.43 -4.07
CA LEU A 106 -4.50 10.99 -5.31
C LEU A 106 -5.42 11.13 -6.53
N LEU A 107 -6.64 10.58 -6.46
CA LEU A 107 -7.51 10.49 -7.64
C LEU A 107 -8.25 11.81 -7.94
N GLY A 108 -8.43 12.69 -6.96
CA GLY A 108 -9.08 13.99 -7.14
C GLY A 108 -10.57 13.93 -7.50
N VAL A 109 -11.20 12.76 -7.39
CA VAL A 109 -12.62 12.50 -7.69
C VAL A 109 -13.36 11.97 -6.47
N GLY A 110 -14.68 11.87 -6.56
CA GLY A 110 -15.52 11.34 -5.48
C GLY A 110 -15.63 12.25 -4.26
N GLU A 111 -16.54 11.89 -3.36
CA GLU A 111 -16.81 12.65 -2.14
C GLU A 111 -15.89 12.23 -0.98
N SER A 112 -15.44 10.97 -0.95
CA SER A 112 -14.58 10.42 0.09
C SER A 112 -13.73 9.24 -0.40
N SER A 113 -12.64 8.93 0.30
CA SER A 113 -11.82 7.73 0.03
C SER A 113 -12.65 6.45 0.18
N THR A 114 -13.50 6.37 1.20
CA THR A 114 -14.38 5.22 1.44
C THR A 114 -15.33 4.97 0.27
N GLN A 115 -15.95 6.00 -0.29
CA GLN A 115 -16.85 5.86 -1.46
C GLN A 115 -16.09 5.30 -2.67
N ILE A 116 -14.88 5.80 -2.92
CA ILE A 116 -14.02 5.32 -4.01
C ILE A 116 -13.62 3.87 -3.73
N ALA A 117 -13.17 3.57 -2.52
CA ALA A 117 -12.75 2.24 -2.11
C ALA A 117 -13.87 1.21 -2.29
N GLU A 118 -15.09 1.53 -1.88
CA GLU A 118 -16.25 0.64 -2.06
C GLU A 118 -16.49 0.28 -3.53
N ALA A 119 -16.40 1.27 -4.41
CA ALA A 119 -16.57 1.08 -5.84
C ALA A 119 -15.42 0.26 -6.46
N ILE A 120 -14.19 0.51 -6.03
CA ILE A 120 -12.99 -0.23 -6.46
C ILE A 120 -13.05 -1.68 -5.98
N VAL A 121 -13.38 -1.95 -4.72
CA VAL A 121 -13.54 -3.32 -4.22
C VAL A 121 -14.57 -4.08 -5.03
N ALA A 122 -15.73 -3.47 -5.29
CA ALA A 122 -16.79 -4.12 -6.06
C ALA A 122 -16.38 -4.44 -7.50
N ASP A 123 -15.59 -3.57 -8.15
CA ASP A 123 -15.07 -3.81 -9.48
C ASP A 123 -13.95 -4.86 -9.51
N VAL A 124 -12.95 -4.72 -8.61
CA VAL A 124 -11.84 -5.67 -8.48
C VAL A 124 -12.36 -7.06 -8.13
N TYR A 125 -13.33 -7.19 -7.23
CA TYR A 125 -13.95 -8.48 -6.88
C TYR A 125 -14.48 -9.21 -8.13
N LYS A 126 -15.17 -8.50 -9.03
CA LYS A 126 -15.66 -9.08 -10.30
C LYS A 126 -14.51 -9.53 -11.20
N ARG A 127 -13.42 -8.77 -11.26
CA ARG A 127 -12.24 -9.10 -12.07
C ARG A 127 -11.55 -10.37 -11.56
N VAL A 128 -11.37 -10.48 -10.24
CA VAL A 128 -10.66 -11.62 -9.62
C VAL A 128 -11.44 -12.92 -9.63
N GLN A 129 -12.77 -12.90 -9.82
CA GLN A 129 -13.58 -14.14 -9.91
C GLN A 129 -13.13 -15.10 -11.03
N SER A 130 -12.42 -14.59 -12.04
CA SER A 130 -11.86 -15.40 -13.12
C SER A 130 -10.51 -16.06 -12.79
N VAL A 131 -9.89 -15.71 -11.66
CA VAL A 131 -8.61 -16.24 -11.20
C VAL A 131 -8.82 -17.59 -10.51
N GLU A 132 -7.94 -18.55 -10.79
CA GLU A 132 -7.99 -19.87 -10.15
C GLU A 132 -7.89 -19.76 -8.63
N GLY A 133 -8.75 -20.48 -7.92
CA GLY A 133 -8.82 -20.45 -6.44
C GLY A 133 -9.55 -19.25 -5.84
N ALA A 134 -9.81 -18.17 -6.60
CA ALA A 134 -10.42 -16.95 -6.08
C ALA A 134 -11.81 -17.20 -5.46
N LEU A 135 -12.70 -17.94 -6.13
CA LEU A 135 -14.04 -18.24 -5.60
C LEU A 135 -14.02 -19.15 -4.35
N HIS A 136 -12.94 -19.92 -4.14
CA HIS A 136 -12.78 -20.69 -2.91
C HIS A 136 -12.32 -19.82 -1.75
N ARG A 137 -11.39 -18.88 -2.03
CA ARG A 137 -10.87 -17.92 -1.04
C ARG A 137 -11.90 -16.85 -0.67
N TRP A 138 -12.67 -16.40 -1.66
CA TRP A 138 -13.65 -15.32 -1.59
C TRP A 138 -14.96 -15.75 -2.27
N PRO A 139 -15.81 -16.49 -1.54
CA PRO A 139 -17.12 -16.89 -2.05
C PRO A 139 -18.09 -15.70 -2.21
N ASP A 140 -17.86 -14.61 -1.47
CA ASP A 140 -18.63 -13.38 -1.47
C ASP A 140 -17.71 -12.17 -1.31
N ILE A 141 -18.28 -10.98 -1.53
CA ILE A 141 -17.52 -9.72 -1.48
C ILE A 141 -17.08 -9.36 -0.05
N ASP A 142 -17.84 -9.76 0.98
CA ASP A 142 -17.51 -9.46 2.37
C ASP A 142 -16.20 -10.18 2.77
N ARG A 143 -16.02 -11.41 2.30
CA ARG A 143 -14.75 -12.14 2.44
C ARG A 143 -13.60 -11.51 1.66
N PHE A 144 -13.88 -10.89 0.52
CA PHE A 144 -12.87 -10.20 -0.26
C PHE A 144 -12.37 -8.93 0.47
N TYR A 145 -13.27 -8.19 1.11
CA TYR A 145 -12.93 -7.02 1.94
C TYR A 145 -12.00 -7.34 3.11
N GLU A 146 -12.01 -8.58 3.63
CA GLU A 146 -11.09 -8.98 4.71
C GLU A 146 -9.62 -8.97 4.27
N ASP A 147 -9.34 -9.15 2.98
CA ASP A 147 -7.99 -9.21 2.42
C ASP A 147 -7.62 -8.00 1.55
N PHE A 148 -8.63 -7.24 1.12
CA PHE A 148 -8.49 -6.11 0.22
C PHE A 148 -9.12 -4.83 0.79
N ASP A 149 -8.26 -3.89 1.17
CA ASP A 149 -8.61 -2.55 1.63
C ASP A 149 -7.98 -1.49 0.71
N PRO A 150 -8.73 -0.96 -0.28
CA PRO A 150 -8.22 0.04 -1.20
C PRO A 150 -7.84 1.37 -0.55
N GLU A 151 -8.31 1.67 0.67
CA GLU A 151 -7.92 2.91 1.35
C GLU A 151 -6.46 2.90 1.81
N THR A 152 -5.86 1.71 1.92
CA THR A 152 -4.48 1.54 2.40
C THR A 152 -3.59 0.72 1.46
N GLN A 153 -4.19 -0.07 0.57
CA GLN A 153 -3.48 -0.96 -0.37
C GLN A 153 -3.41 -0.36 -1.78
N PHE A 154 -2.86 0.85 -1.87
CA PHE A 154 -2.64 1.52 -3.15
C PHE A 154 -1.32 2.30 -3.17
N TYR A 155 -0.79 2.50 -4.37
CA TYR A 155 0.30 3.43 -4.66
C TYR A 155 -0.01 4.21 -5.95
N ALA A 156 0.80 5.20 -6.30
CA ALA A 156 0.70 5.90 -7.58
C ALA A 156 1.74 5.35 -8.57
N ASP A 157 1.34 5.13 -9.83
CA ASP A 157 2.28 4.90 -10.93
C ASP A 157 2.86 6.22 -11.46
N GLN A 158 3.76 6.14 -12.45
CA GLN A 158 4.44 7.31 -13.03
C GLN A 158 3.47 8.31 -13.70
N ASP A 159 2.32 7.84 -14.15
CA ASP A 159 1.29 8.66 -14.79
C ASP A 159 0.32 9.27 -13.76
N GLY A 160 0.48 8.93 -12.48
CA GLY A 160 -0.38 9.40 -11.39
C GLY A 160 -1.68 8.61 -11.25
N ASN A 161 -1.77 7.42 -11.84
CA ASN A 161 -2.91 6.53 -11.65
C ASN A 161 -2.81 5.81 -10.30
N ALA A 162 -3.95 5.49 -9.71
CA ALA A 162 -3.98 4.63 -8.53
C ALA A 162 -3.77 3.17 -8.95
N VAL A 163 -2.79 2.53 -8.33
CA VAL A 163 -2.50 1.11 -8.50
C VAL A 163 -2.77 0.39 -7.20
N PHE A 164 -3.76 -0.51 -7.21
CA PHE A 164 -4.15 -1.34 -6.09
C PHE A 164 -3.50 -2.72 -6.19
N PHE A 165 -3.28 -3.36 -5.05
CA PHE A 165 -2.65 -4.67 -4.98
C PHE A 165 -3.26 -5.53 -3.87
N LEU A 166 -3.25 -6.85 -4.05
CA LEU A 166 -3.53 -7.80 -2.97
C LEU A 166 -2.23 -8.21 -2.26
N GLN A 167 -2.35 -8.62 -1.00
CA GLN A 167 -1.21 -9.08 -0.23
C GLN A 167 -0.62 -10.38 -0.81
N PRO A 168 0.71 -10.57 -0.76
CA PRO A 168 1.35 -11.83 -1.16
C PRO A 168 0.79 -13.02 -0.38
N GLY A 169 0.63 -14.16 -1.05
CA GLY A 169 0.17 -15.41 -0.43
C GLY A 169 -1.34 -15.50 -0.21
N VAL A 170 -2.11 -14.47 -0.55
CA VAL A 170 -3.58 -14.50 -0.52
C VAL A 170 -4.15 -15.48 -1.56
N LEU A 171 -3.52 -15.56 -2.73
CA LEU A 171 -3.76 -16.56 -3.75
C LEU A 171 -2.43 -17.11 -4.27
N ASP A 172 -2.42 -18.39 -4.65
CA ASP A 172 -1.27 -19.04 -5.28
C ASP A 172 -1.24 -18.71 -6.79
N THR A 173 -1.05 -17.43 -7.10
CA THR A 173 -0.99 -16.90 -8.47
C THR A 173 0.20 -15.98 -8.66
N ALA A 174 0.51 -15.64 -9.90
CA ALA A 174 1.58 -14.72 -10.23
C ALA A 174 1.30 -13.31 -9.64
N PRO A 175 2.32 -12.59 -9.11
CA PRO A 175 2.14 -11.28 -8.47
C PRO A 175 1.43 -10.25 -9.37
N ASP A 176 1.75 -10.23 -10.66
CA ASP A 176 1.18 -9.28 -11.62
C ASP A 176 -0.32 -9.52 -11.87
N ALA A 177 -0.84 -10.71 -11.54
CA ALA A 177 -2.26 -11.03 -11.70
C ALA A 177 -3.15 -10.40 -10.62
N LEU A 178 -2.55 -9.78 -9.59
CA LEU A 178 -3.23 -9.22 -8.43
C LEU A 178 -3.02 -7.70 -8.29
N ILE A 179 -2.70 -7.04 -9.40
CA ILE A 179 -2.49 -5.58 -9.48
C ILE A 179 -3.59 -4.97 -10.36
N PHE A 180 -4.20 -3.87 -9.92
CA PHE A 180 -5.31 -3.21 -10.61
C PHE A 180 -5.06 -1.70 -10.70
N THR A 181 -5.02 -1.17 -11.92
CA THR A 181 -4.75 0.26 -12.16
C THR A 181 -6.02 0.98 -12.57
N TYR A 182 -6.22 2.17 -12.00
CA TYR A 182 -7.34 3.06 -12.30
C TYR A 182 -6.83 4.48 -12.49
N THR A 183 -7.16 5.05 -13.64
CA THR A 183 -7.14 6.50 -13.85
C THR A 183 -8.21 7.18 -12.98
N ALA A 184 -8.07 8.48 -12.74
CA ALA A 184 -9.12 9.28 -12.08
C ALA A 184 -10.48 9.16 -12.79
N GLN A 185 -10.47 9.10 -14.12
CA GLN A 185 -11.67 9.05 -14.94
C GLN A 185 -12.37 7.67 -14.87
N GLU A 186 -11.60 6.58 -14.81
CA GLU A 186 -12.15 5.24 -14.59
C GLU A 186 -12.73 5.12 -13.18
N ALA A 187 -12.04 5.63 -12.15
CA ALA A 187 -12.55 5.66 -10.79
C ALA A 187 -13.86 6.48 -10.70
N GLU A 188 -13.91 7.66 -11.33
CA GLU A 188 -15.13 8.48 -11.39
C GLU A 188 -16.28 7.76 -12.11
N ALA A 189 -15.99 7.04 -13.21
CA ALA A 189 -17.01 6.28 -13.93
C ALA A 189 -17.64 5.17 -13.08
N LEU A 190 -16.88 4.57 -12.15
CA LEU A 190 -17.44 3.60 -11.19
C LEU A 190 -18.39 4.23 -10.17
N LEU A 191 -18.24 5.52 -9.88
CA LEU A 191 -19.08 6.26 -8.94
C LEU A 191 -20.38 6.75 -9.55
N MET A 192 -20.44 6.85 -10.88
CA MET A 192 -21.66 7.27 -11.55
C MET A 192 -22.73 6.18 -11.43
N PRO A 193 -23.98 6.52 -11.06
CA PRO A 193 -25.06 5.55 -11.11
C PRO A 193 -25.16 5.02 -12.55
N LEU A 194 -25.07 3.69 -12.72
CA LEU A 194 -25.36 3.02 -13.98
C LEU A 194 -26.68 3.59 -14.50
N GLY A 195 -26.60 4.34 -15.60
CA GLY A 195 -27.67 5.24 -16.03
C GLY A 195 -29.05 4.61 -15.92
N THR A 196 -29.93 5.27 -15.19
CA THR A 196 -31.37 5.17 -15.46
C THR A 196 -31.56 5.49 -16.95
N PRO A 197 -32.24 4.61 -17.72
CA PRO A 197 -32.44 4.80 -19.15
C PRO A 197 -33.16 6.11 -19.49
#